data_AF-A0A4Y2HRG6-F1
#
_entry.id   AF-A0A4Y2HRG6-F1
#
_cell.length_a   1.000
_cell.length_b   1.000
_cell.length_c   1.000
_cell.angle_alpha   90.00
_cell.angle_beta   90.00
_cell.angle_gamma   90.00
#
_symmetry.space_group_name_H-M   'P 1'
#
loop_
_entity.id
_entity.type
_entity.pdbx_description
1 polymer ?
#
loop_
_entity_poly.entity_id
_entity_poly.type
_entity_poly.pdbx_seq_one_letter_code
_entity_poly.pdbx_strand_id
1 'polypeptide(L)'
;DKPLTLNVYSKKNIIIKKFLDNTSSGSVCVNDSIVNLSIDALPFGGVGKSGIGAYHGKYSFDSFSHNKAVLVRNYAMIGEKLGEARYPPYSPNKEKYLKRLIKRRPNLIPPHMDYVAMFVGGFLAAVVVKVILHFAGVKYF
;
A
#
# COMPACT_ATOMS: atom_id res chain seq x y z
N ASP A 1 -29.51 -3.13 14.44
CA ASP A 1 -28.38 -3.96 14.88
C ASP A 1 -27.69 -4.62 13.70
N LYS A 2 -26.40 -4.94 13.81
CA LYS A 2 -25.59 -5.51 12.71
C LYS A 2 -25.42 -7.03 12.91
N PRO A 3 -25.82 -7.87 11.95
CA PRO A 3 -25.76 -9.33 12.09
C PRO A 3 -24.34 -9.88 11.89
N LEU A 4 -24.11 -11.11 12.36
CA LEU A 4 -22.85 -11.83 12.18
C LEU A 4 -22.63 -12.21 10.70
N THR A 5 -23.68 -12.70 10.05
CA THR A 5 -23.67 -13.13 8.65
C THR A 5 -24.87 -12.56 7.90
N LEU A 6 -24.68 -12.21 6.64
CA LEU A 6 -25.73 -11.81 5.71
C LEU A 6 -25.64 -12.68 4.44
N ASN A 7 -26.73 -13.34 4.07
CA ASN A 7 -26.77 -14.14 2.83
C ASN A 7 -27.67 -13.46 1.80
N VAL A 8 -27.17 -13.25 0.58
CA VAL A 8 -27.88 -12.56 -0.50
C VAL A 8 -28.04 -13.51 -1.69
N TYR A 9 -29.28 -13.84 -2.04
CA TYR A 9 -29.57 -14.69 -3.20
C TYR A 9 -30.11 -13.85 -4.36
N SER A 10 -29.32 -13.69 -5.41
CA SER A 10 -29.73 -12.97 -6.61
C SER A 10 -28.84 -13.28 -7.81
N LYS A 11 -29.42 -13.27 -9.01
CA LYS A 11 -28.68 -13.28 -10.27
C LYS A 11 -28.34 -11.87 -10.78
N LYS A 12 -28.95 -10.82 -10.21
CA LYS A 12 -28.76 -9.43 -10.67
C LYS A 12 -27.67 -8.74 -9.86
N ASN A 13 -26.55 -8.41 -10.51
CA ASN A 13 -25.42 -7.72 -9.87
C ASN A 13 -25.80 -6.39 -9.21
N ILE A 14 -26.78 -5.67 -9.79
CA ILE A 14 -27.28 -4.41 -9.21
C ILE A 14 -27.87 -4.64 -7.82
N ILE A 15 -28.57 -5.75 -7.61
CA ILE A 15 -29.16 -6.10 -6.31
C ILE A 15 -28.06 -6.50 -5.33
N ILE A 16 -27.14 -7.38 -5.74
CA ILE A 16 -26.00 -7.80 -4.91
C ILE A 16 -25.21 -6.58 -4.42
N LYS A 17 -24.84 -5.69 -5.36
CA LYS A 17 -24.10 -4.47 -5.05
C LYS A 17 -24.87 -3.56 -4.09
N LYS A 18 -26.18 -3.42 -4.28
CA LYS A 18 -27.02 -2.64 -3.37
C LYS A 18 -26.93 -3.16 -1.93
N PHE A 19 -26.96 -4.47 -1.71
CA PHE A 19 -26.80 -5.04 -0.36
C PHE A 19 -25.39 -4.84 0.18
N LEU A 20 -24.34 -5.09 -0.62
CA LEU A 20 -22.95 -4.90 -0.19
C LEU A 20 -22.65 -3.45 0.20
N ASP A 21 -23.15 -2.49 -0.57
CA ASP A 21 -22.83 -1.06 -0.38
C ASP A 21 -23.68 -0.40 0.73
N ASN A 22 -24.89 -0.93 1.01
CA ASN A 22 -25.86 -0.29 1.92
C ASN A 22 -26.12 -1.05 3.22
N THR A 23 -25.39 -2.14 3.50
CA THR A 23 -25.54 -2.91 4.75
C THR A 23 -24.19 -3.14 5.42
N SER A 24 -24.22 -3.47 6.71
CA SER A 24 -23.02 -3.80 7.50
C SER A 24 -23.28 -5.06 8.29
N SER A 25 -22.41 -6.06 8.11
CA SER A 25 -22.46 -7.38 8.75
C SER A 25 -21.03 -7.88 8.97
N GLY A 26 -20.84 -8.92 9.78
CA GLY A 26 -19.52 -9.55 9.96
C GLY A 26 -18.99 -10.20 8.68
N SER A 27 -19.89 -10.85 7.94
CA SER A 27 -19.57 -11.45 6.63
C SER A 27 -20.79 -11.48 5.72
N VAL A 28 -20.56 -11.49 4.41
CA VAL A 28 -21.61 -11.60 3.40
C VAL A 28 -21.33 -12.80 2.49
N CYS A 29 -22.32 -13.67 2.30
CA CYS A 29 -22.27 -14.75 1.32
C CYS A 29 -23.31 -14.46 0.21
N VAL A 30 -22.93 -14.63 -1.05
CA VAL A 30 -23.81 -14.37 -2.20
C VAL A 30 -24.09 -15.68 -2.91
N ASN A 31 -25.37 -16.00 -3.09
CA ASN A 31 -25.87 -17.24 -3.68
C ASN A 31 -25.46 -18.52 -2.94
N ASP A 32 -25.01 -18.40 -1.69
CA ASP A 32 -24.71 -19.52 -0.81
C ASP A 32 -24.89 -19.08 0.67
N SER A 33 -24.80 -20.03 1.59
CA SER A 33 -24.84 -19.82 3.03
C SER A 33 -23.77 -20.66 3.70
N ILE A 34 -23.16 -20.17 4.79
CA ILE A 34 -22.23 -20.90 5.66
C ILE A 34 -20.85 -21.22 5.02
N VAL A 35 -20.75 -21.35 3.70
CA VAL A 35 -19.49 -21.73 3.01
C VAL A 35 -18.34 -20.77 3.31
N ASN A 36 -18.62 -19.51 3.63
CA ASN A 36 -17.59 -18.56 4.07
C ASN A 36 -16.89 -18.95 5.39
N LEU A 37 -17.47 -19.83 6.21
CA LEU A 37 -16.82 -20.37 7.42
C LEU A 37 -15.77 -21.45 7.12
N SER A 38 -15.81 -22.11 5.97
CA SER A 38 -14.84 -23.17 5.64
C SER A 38 -13.56 -22.65 4.99
N ILE A 39 -13.51 -21.36 4.66
CA ILE A 39 -12.37 -20.72 3.99
C ILE A 39 -11.46 -20.07 5.05
N ASP A 40 -10.34 -20.72 5.35
CA ASP A 40 -9.33 -20.29 6.33
C ASP A 40 -8.68 -18.94 6.02
N ALA A 41 -8.64 -18.57 4.73
CA ALA A 41 -8.17 -17.28 4.25
C ALA A 41 -9.17 -16.13 4.46
N LEU A 42 -10.41 -16.40 4.88
CA LEU A 42 -11.38 -15.35 5.21
C LEU A 42 -11.46 -15.15 6.73
N PRO A 43 -11.44 -13.89 7.20
CA PRO A 43 -11.63 -13.60 8.62
C PRO A 43 -13.09 -13.88 9.00
N PHE A 44 -13.30 -14.66 10.06
CA PHE A 44 -14.62 -14.88 10.64
C PHE A 44 -14.75 -14.11 11.96
N GLY A 45 -15.69 -13.16 12.01
CA GLY A 45 -15.86 -12.25 13.13
C GLY A 45 -17.11 -11.39 12.99
N GLY A 46 -17.54 -10.81 14.11
CA GLY A 46 -18.73 -9.95 14.19
C GLY A 46 -18.42 -8.46 14.09
N VAL A 47 -19.46 -7.64 14.01
CA VAL A 47 -19.37 -6.19 14.08
C VAL A 47 -20.52 -5.60 14.89
N GLY A 48 -20.20 -4.74 15.86
CA GLY A 48 -21.21 -4.15 16.74
C GLY A 48 -21.79 -5.20 17.69
N LYS A 49 -23.12 -5.33 17.75
CA LYS A 49 -23.77 -6.28 18.67
C LYS A 49 -23.50 -7.76 18.34
N SER A 50 -23.09 -8.08 17.11
CA SER A 50 -22.73 -9.45 16.73
C SER A 50 -21.31 -9.86 17.14
N GLY A 51 -20.48 -8.93 17.63
CA GLY A 51 -19.13 -9.21 18.13
C GLY A 51 -18.09 -8.18 17.72
N ILE A 52 -16.85 -8.45 18.16
CA ILE A 52 -15.64 -7.68 17.84
C ILE A 52 -14.48 -8.64 17.55
N GLY A 53 -13.52 -8.20 16.74
CA GLY A 53 -12.41 -9.03 16.32
C GLY A 53 -12.81 -10.09 15.29
N ALA A 54 -11.83 -10.85 14.81
CA ALA A 54 -12.03 -11.95 13.88
C ALA A 54 -10.93 -12.99 14.04
N TYR A 55 -11.24 -14.25 13.78
CA TYR A 55 -10.27 -15.34 13.77
C TYR A 55 -10.33 -16.08 12.43
N HIS A 56 -9.70 -17.26 12.39
CA HIS A 56 -9.53 -18.20 11.27
C HIS A 56 -8.14 -18.10 10.62
N GLY A 57 -7.53 -19.24 10.28
CA GLY A 57 -6.20 -19.32 9.66
C GLY A 57 -5.18 -18.38 10.31
N LYS A 58 -4.61 -17.48 9.48
CA LYS A 58 -3.67 -16.43 9.91
C LYS A 58 -4.30 -15.44 10.91
N TYR A 59 -5.58 -15.11 10.78
CA TYR A 59 -6.27 -14.18 11.67
C TYR A 59 -6.40 -14.70 13.10
N SER A 60 -6.46 -16.02 13.30
CA SER A 60 -6.34 -16.61 14.65
C SER A 60 -4.97 -16.32 15.25
N PHE A 61 -3.90 -16.58 14.48
CA PHE A 61 -2.53 -16.30 14.93
C PHE A 61 -2.35 -14.82 15.26
N ASP A 62 -2.78 -13.93 14.37
CA ASP A 62 -2.71 -12.48 14.59
C ASP A 62 -3.52 -12.04 15.83
N SER A 63 -4.70 -12.63 16.07
CA SER A 63 -5.55 -12.30 17.23
C SER A 63 -4.97 -12.73 18.57
N PHE A 64 -4.21 -13.83 18.59
CA PHE A 64 -3.59 -14.36 19.81
C PHE A 64 -2.11 -14.01 19.94
N SER A 65 -1.58 -13.20 19.02
CA SER A 65 -0.19 -12.75 19.01
C SER A 65 -0.09 -11.26 19.33
N HIS A 66 1.01 -10.88 19.97
CA HIS A 66 1.38 -9.47 20.12
C HIS A 66 2.34 -9.07 19.01
N ASN A 67 1.87 -8.21 18.08
CA ASN A 67 2.71 -7.63 17.04
C ASN A 67 3.69 -6.60 17.62
N LYS A 68 4.85 -7.08 18.10
CA LYS A 68 5.89 -6.25 18.71
C LYS A 68 6.64 -5.44 17.65
N ALA A 69 6.47 -4.11 17.68
CA ALA A 69 7.27 -3.21 16.86
C ALA A 69 8.72 -3.14 17.37
N VAL A 70 9.68 -3.42 16.50
CA VAL A 70 11.12 -3.33 16.80
C VAL A 70 11.81 -2.49 15.73
N LEU A 71 12.53 -1.44 16.14
CA LEU A 71 13.35 -0.61 15.27
C LEU A 71 14.81 -0.71 15.72
N VAL A 72 15.67 -1.22 14.84
CA VAL A 72 17.12 -1.22 15.04
C VAL A 72 17.73 -0.17 14.12
N ARG A 73 18.42 0.81 14.69
CA ARG A 73 19.14 1.85 13.93
C ARG A 73 20.64 1.53 13.90
N ASN A 74 21.28 1.77 12.76
CA ASN A 74 22.73 1.74 12.65
C ASN A 74 23.34 3.07 13.10
N TYR A 75 24.66 3.08 13.32
CA TYR A 75 25.43 4.28 13.66
C TYR A 75 25.98 5.01 12.42
N ALA A 76 25.28 4.93 11.28
CA ALA A 76 25.74 5.54 10.04
C ALA A 76 25.76 7.07 10.16
N MET A 77 26.95 7.67 10.02
CA MET A 77 27.17 9.11 10.19
C MET A 77 26.28 9.97 9.27
N ILE A 78 26.03 9.51 8.05
CA ILE A 78 25.16 10.21 7.08
C ILE A 78 23.73 10.30 7.60
N GLY A 79 23.18 9.20 8.12
CA GLY A 79 21.81 9.16 8.66
C GLY A 79 21.67 10.02 9.91
N GLU A 80 22.71 10.04 10.75
CA GLU A 80 22.76 10.87 11.95
C GLU A 80 22.81 12.37 11.61
N LYS A 81 23.65 12.74 10.63
CA LYS A 81 23.78 14.11 10.14
C LYS A 81 22.50 14.62 9.45
N LEU A 82 21.82 13.77 8.67
CA LEU A 82 20.53 14.11 8.08
C LEU A 82 19.43 14.28 9.15
N GLY A 83 19.53 13.55 10.25
CA GLY A 83 18.62 13.63 11.38
C GLY A 83 18.94 14.74 12.38
N GLU A 84 20.06 15.46 12.24
CA GLU A 84 20.60 16.38 13.25
C GLU A 84 19.61 17.45 13.73
N ALA A 85 18.70 17.87 12.86
CA ALA A 85 17.65 18.82 13.19
C ALA A 85 16.69 18.35 14.30
N ARG A 86 16.69 17.05 14.65
CA ARG A 86 15.93 16.48 15.77
C ARG A 86 16.49 16.85 17.14
N TYR A 87 17.74 17.32 17.23
CA TYR A 87 18.39 17.67 18.49
C TYR A 87 18.36 19.19 18.77
N PRO A 88 18.22 19.59 20.05
CA PRO A 88 18.39 20.97 20.49
C PRO A 88 19.78 21.56 20.17
N PRO A 89 19.95 22.90 20.16
CA PRO A 89 18.89 23.91 20.23
C PRO A 89 18.09 23.98 18.93
N TYR A 90 16.78 24.22 19.04
CA TYR A 90 15.89 24.35 17.90
C TYR A 90 16.00 25.76 17.31
N SER A 91 16.02 25.86 15.98
CA SER A 91 16.06 27.13 15.24
C SER A 91 15.02 27.13 14.13
N PRO A 92 14.57 28.31 13.66
CA PRO A 92 13.63 28.41 12.54
C PRO A 92 14.11 27.65 11.29
N ASN A 93 15.43 27.58 11.09
CA ASN A 93 16.05 26.85 9.98
C ASN A 93 15.94 25.32 10.14
N LYS A 94 16.21 24.78 11.34
CA LYS A 94 16.03 23.35 11.64
C LYS A 94 14.56 22.93 11.53
N GLU A 95 13.65 23.77 12.00
CA GLU A 95 12.21 23.53 11.89
C GLU A 95 11.75 23.53 10.43
N LYS A 96 12.18 24.51 9.63
CA LYS A 96 11.89 24.57 8.19
C LYS A 96 12.41 23.33 7.46
N TYR A 97 13.60 22.86 7.83
CA TYR A 97 14.19 21.64 7.28
C TYR A 97 13.37 20.39 7.62
N LEU A 98 13.03 20.18 8.91
CA LEU A 98 12.18 19.07 9.35
C LEU A 98 10.81 19.09 8.69
N LYS A 99 10.17 20.27 8.62
CA LYS A 99 8.89 20.46 7.93
C LYS A 99 9.00 20.06 6.46
N ARG A 100 10.09 20.38 5.78
CA ARG A 100 10.32 19.99 4.38
C ARG A 100 10.53 18.46 4.22
N LEU A 101 11.12 17.79 5.20
CA LEU A 101 11.31 16.33 5.19
C LEU A 101 9.99 15.58 5.45
N ILE A 102 9.19 16.05 6.41
CA ILE A 102 7.96 15.37 6.86
C ILE A 102 6.77 15.74 5.96
N LYS A 103 6.80 16.87 5.25
CA LYS A 103 5.70 17.29 4.36
C LYS A 103 5.45 16.22 3.30
N ARG A 104 4.22 15.69 3.29
CA ARG A 104 3.72 14.77 2.27
C ARG A 104 3.94 15.41 0.90
N ARG A 105 4.85 14.84 0.10
CA ARG A 105 5.09 15.34 -1.26
C ARG A 105 3.91 14.91 -2.13
N PRO A 106 3.25 15.82 -2.83
CA PRO A 106 2.30 15.42 -3.86
C PRO A 106 3.06 14.61 -4.91
N ASN A 107 2.39 13.64 -5.53
CA ASN A 107 2.95 12.91 -6.67
C ASN A 107 3.30 13.95 -7.75
N LEU A 108 4.59 14.24 -7.90
CA LEU A 108 5.09 15.24 -8.84
C LEU A 108 4.92 14.78 -10.30
N ILE A 109 4.73 13.46 -10.48
CA ILE A 109 4.62 12.77 -11.74
C ILE A 109 3.23 12.09 -11.74
N PRO A 110 2.32 12.45 -12.67
CA PRO A 110 1.06 11.74 -12.85
C PRO A 110 1.31 10.23 -13.05
N PRO A 111 0.33 9.36 -12.73
CA PRO A 111 0.44 7.94 -13.03
C PRO A 111 0.85 7.74 -14.50
N HIS A 112 1.81 6.87 -14.75
CA HIS A 112 2.35 6.48 -16.06
C HIS A 112 3.37 7.41 -16.75
N MET A 113 3.66 8.60 -16.19
CA MET A 113 4.68 9.51 -16.76
C MET A 113 6.13 9.09 -16.47
N ASP A 114 6.33 8.22 -15.48
CA ASP A 114 7.58 7.53 -15.17
C ASP A 114 8.05 6.62 -16.32
N TYR A 115 7.13 5.86 -16.93
CA TYR A 115 7.44 5.03 -18.09
C TYR A 115 7.82 5.85 -19.32
N VAL A 116 7.14 6.99 -19.53
CA VAL A 116 7.44 7.91 -20.65
C VAL A 116 8.84 8.50 -20.49
N ALA A 117 9.21 8.93 -19.28
CA ALA A 117 10.54 9.45 -19.01
C ALA A 117 11.64 8.38 -19.19
N MET A 118 11.42 7.14 -18.74
CA MET A 118 12.34 6.03 -18.99
C MET A 118 12.48 5.71 -20.48
N PHE A 119 11.38 5.73 -21.23
CA PHE A 119 11.38 5.49 -22.68
C PHE A 119 12.17 6.57 -23.43
N VAL A 120 11.91 7.85 -23.16
CA VAL A 120 12.60 8.97 -23.80
C VAL A 120 14.08 9.00 -23.42
N GLY A 121 14.40 8.75 -22.15
CA GLY A 121 15.79 8.66 -21.68
C GLY A 121 16.55 7.51 -22.35
N GLY A 122 15.93 6.33 -22.44
CA GLY A 122 16.50 5.17 -23.14
C GLY A 122 16.71 5.42 -24.63
N PHE A 123 15.75 6.06 -25.30
CA PHE A 123 15.87 6.42 -26.71
C PHE A 123 17.00 7.42 -26.95
N LEU A 124 17.10 8.48 -26.14
CA LEU A 124 18.19 9.46 -26.24
C LEU A 124 19.55 8.81 -26.00
N ALA A 125 19.67 7.92 -25.01
CA ALA A 125 20.91 7.18 -24.77
C ALA A 125 21.29 6.31 -25.98
N ALA A 126 20.33 5.61 -26.59
CA ALA A 126 20.58 4.81 -27.80
C ALA A 126 21.01 5.67 -29.00
N VAL A 127 20.38 6.83 -29.20
CA VAL A 127 20.79 7.79 -30.25
C VAL A 127 22.20 8.30 -29.99
N VAL A 128 22.53 8.68 -28.75
CA VAL A 128 23.87 9.13 -28.38
C VAL A 128 24.91 8.03 -28.63
N VAL A 129 24.64 6.79 -28.21
CA VAL A 129 25.50 5.64 -28.48
C VAL A 129 25.68 5.43 -29.99
N LYS A 130 24.60 5.49 -30.77
CA LYS A 130 24.66 5.33 -32.24
C LYS A 130 25.47 6.45 -32.91
N VAL A 131 25.33 7.68 -32.45
CA VAL A 131 26.09 8.84 -32.95
C VAL A 131 27.58 8.70 -32.60
N ILE A 132 27.90 8.35 -31.35
CA ILE A 132 29.29 8.10 -30.93
C ILE A 132 29.92 6.99 -31.76
N LEU A 133 29.21 5.88 -31.98
CA LEU A 133 29.69 4.76 -32.79
C LEU A 133 29.89 5.12 -34.27
N HIS A 134 29.03 5.99 -34.83
CA HIS A 134 29.16 6.50 -36.19
C HIS A 134 30.41 7.38 -36.34
N PHE A 135 30.67 8.29 -35.39
CA PHE A 135 31.89 9.11 -35.37
C PHE A 135 33.16 8.30 -35.06
N ALA A 136 33.05 7.21 -34.32
CA ALA A 136 34.16 6.28 -34.05
C ALA A 136 34.51 5.36 -35.24
N GLY A 137 33.84 5.50 -36.39
CA GLY A 137 34.16 4.76 -37.62
C GLY A 137 33.80 3.26 -37.58
N VAL A 138 33.04 2.82 -36.58
CA VAL A 138 32.63 1.41 -36.45
C VAL A 138 31.41 1.18 -37.37
N LYS A 139 31.66 0.64 -38.57
CA LYS A 139 30.61 0.17 -39.48
C LYS A 139 29.99 -1.10 -38.90
N TYR A 140 28.76 -1.01 -38.40
CA TYR A 140 27.92 -2.17 -38.12
C TYR A 140 27.22 -2.62 -39.41
N PHE A 141 27.24 -3.93 -39.66
CA PHE A 141 26.47 -4.61 -40.71
C PHE A 141 24.96 -4.45 -40.52
#